data_AF-K2DJ78-F1
#
_entry.id   AF-K2DJ78-F1
#
_cell.length_a   1.000
_cell.length_b   1.000
_cell.length_c   1.000
_cell.angle_alpha   90.00
_cell.angle_beta   90.00
_cell.angle_gamma   90.00
#
_symmetry.space_group_name_H-M   'P 1'
#
loop_
_entity.id
_entity.type
_entity.pdbx_description
1 polymer ?
#
loop_
_entity_poly.entity_id
_entity_poly.type
_entity_poly.pdbx_seq_one_letter_code
_entity_poly.pdbx_strand_id
1 'polypeptide(L)'
;MNAKIKRTPAEVANGQLQMVVDLDERGSFKAHVETEDGKEIFAFSNEDENGWPEPLWLVENGFMDHARDCDGLLEYLQSLGVVAAGSSLTVSG
;
A
#
# COMPACT_ATOMS: atom_id res chain seq x y z
N MET A 1 5.35 6.48 -16.20
CA MET A 1 4.83 6.05 -14.89
C MET A 1 3.60 5.19 -15.11
N ASN A 2 3.72 3.86 -15.00
CA ASN A 2 2.65 2.90 -15.31
C ASN A 2 2.30 2.08 -14.06
N ALA A 3 1.46 2.61 -13.18
CA ALA A 3 0.76 1.79 -12.20
C ALA A 3 -0.31 0.96 -12.95
N LYS A 4 -0.09 -0.35 -13.09
CA LYS A 4 -1.05 -1.26 -13.73
C LYS A 4 -2.19 -1.57 -12.75
N ILE A 5 -3.18 -0.69 -12.70
CA ILE A 5 -4.41 -0.94 -11.94
C ILE A 5 -5.23 -2.00 -12.70
N LYS A 6 -5.20 -3.26 -12.25
CA LYS A 6 -6.12 -4.30 -12.73
C LYS A 6 -7.51 -3.97 -12.19
N ARG A 7 -8.32 -3.24 -12.97
CA ARG A 7 -9.73 -2.95 -12.66
C ARG A 7 -10.60 -4.19 -12.92
N THR A 8 -10.65 -5.11 -11.97
CA THR A 8 -11.89 -5.88 -11.72
C THR A 8 -12.86 -4.94 -10.98
N PRO A 9 -14.19 -5.11 -11.08
CA PRO A 9 -15.12 -4.33 -10.26
C PRO A 9 -14.71 -4.55 -8.79
N ALA A 10 -14.10 -3.54 -8.19
CA ALA A 10 -13.56 -3.64 -6.86
C ALA A 10 -14.74 -3.89 -5.93
N GLU A 11 -14.88 -5.12 -5.45
CA GLU A 11 -15.47 -5.33 -4.14
C GLU A 11 -14.65 -4.43 -3.22
N VAL A 12 -15.25 -3.30 -2.82
CA VAL A 12 -14.64 -2.36 -1.90
C VAL A 12 -14.21 -3.17 -0.70
N ALA A 13 -12.90 -3.23 -0.44
CA ALA A 13 -12.39 -4.03 0.65
C ALA A 13 -12.92 -3.43 1.96
N ASN A 14 -13.62 -4.25 2.75
CA ASN A 14 -14.29 -3.84 3.98
C ASN A 14 -13.79 -4.71 5.12
N GLY A 15 -13.55 -4.10 6.29
CA GLY A 15 -13.13 -4.80 7.50
C GLY A 15 -11.65 -4.60 7.82
N GLN A 16 -11.02 -5.65 8.35
CA GLN A 16 -9.61 -5.64 8.75
C GLN A 16 -8.72 -5.89 7.53
N LEU A 17 -7.79 -4.96 7.32
CA LEU A 17 -6.76 -5.03 6.31
C LEU A 17 -5.40 -5.12 6.97
N GLN A 18 -4.46 -5.76 6.27
CA GLN A 18 -3.10 -5.91 6.74
C GLN A 18 -2.14 -5.41 5.67
N MET A 19 -1.26 -4.49 6.06
CA MET A 19 -0.08 -4.11 5.29
C MET A 19 1.05 -5.05 5.68
N VAL A 20 1.48 -5.88 4.74
CA VAL A 20 2.58 -6.83 4.89
C VAL A 20 3.84 -6.21 4.31
N VAL A 21 4.92 -6.14 5.10
CA VAL A 21 6.23 -5.68 4.65
C VAL A 21 6.99 -6.88 4.06
N ASP A 22 7.16 -6.87 2.74
CA ASP A 22 7.87 -7.92 2.00
C ASP A 22 9.40 -7.74 2.05
N LEU A 23 9.86 -6.49 2.05
CA LEU A 23 11.28 -6.13 2.06
C LEU A 23 11.45 -4.80 2.81
N ASP A 24 12.39 -4.78 3.75
CA ASP A 24 12.81 -3.57 4.46
C ASP A 24 14.31 -3.64 4.75
N GLU A 25 15.12 -3.57 3.68
CA GLU A 25 16.57 -3.76 3.76
C GLU A 25 17.33 -2.79 2.87
N ARG A 26 18.45 -2.25 3.39
CA ARG A 26 19.42 -1.44 2.63
C ARG A 26 18.81 -0.22 1.90
N GLY A 27 17.71 0.30 2.45
CA GLY A 27 16.96 1.42 1.87
C GLY A 27 15.89 1.01 0.87
N SER A 28 15.83 -0.26 0.47
CA SER A 28 14.73 -0.82 -0.32
C SER A 28 13.57 -1.17 0.60
N PHE A 29 12.38 -0.72 0.22
CA PHE A 29 11.13 -0.97 0.89
C PHE A 29 10.11 -1.51 -0.10
N LYS A 30 9.46 -2.60 0.26
CA LYS A 30 8.35 -3.20 -0.48
C LYS A 30 7.29 -3.69 0.49
N ALA A 31 6.05 -3.35 0.20
CA ALA A 31 4.91 -3.82 0.97
C ALA A 31 3.69 -3.99 0.08
N HIS A 32 2.76 -4.79 0.56
CA HIS A 32 1.43 -4.92 -0.01
C HIS A 32 0.37 -4.85 1.07
N VAL A 33 -0.85 -4.50 0.66
CA VAL A 33 -2.04 -4.51 1.50
C VAL A 33 -2.92 -5.65 1.04
N GLU A 34 -3.33 -6.47 1.99
CA GLU A 34 -4.23 -7.60 1.78
C GLU A 34 -5.46 -7.55 2.69
N THR A 35 -6.52 -8.24 2.27
CA THR A 35 -7.71 -8.50 3.09
C THR A 35 -7.48 -9.67 4.03
N GLU A 36 -8.39 -9.88 4.99
CA GLU A 36 -8.37 -11.02 5.92
C GLU A 36 -8.28 -12.40 5.20
N ASP A 37 -8.87 -12.51 4.01
CA ASP A 37 -8.76 -13.72 3.16
C ASP A 37 -7.41 -13.88 2.43
N GLY A 38 -6.42 -13.00 2.67
CA GLY A 38 -5.11 -13.00 2.02
C GLY A 38 -5.13 -12.50 0.56
N LYS A 39 -6.15 -11.72 0.19
CA LYS A 39 -6.26 -11.13 -1.16
C LYS A 39 -5.54 -9.80 -1.19
N GLU A 40 -4.47 -9.71 -1.97
CA GLU A 40 -3.77 -8.45 -2.28
C GLU A 40 -4.71 -7.47 -2.99
N ILE A 41 -4.82 -6.25 -2.46
CA ILE A 41 -5.63 -5.15 -3.02
C ILE A 41 -4.78 -3.95 -3.45
N PHE A 42 -3.57 -3.84 -2.92
CA PHE A 42 -2.63 -2.77 -3.23
C PHE A 42 -1.20 -3.22 -2.97
N ALA A 43 -0.24 -2.78 -3.77
CA ALA A 43 1.18 -3.05 -3.55
C ALA A 43 2.02 -1.85 -3.94
N PHE A 44 3.11 -1.63 -3.22
CA PHE A 44 4.02 -0.52 -3.45
C PHE A 44 5.45 -0.87 -3.07
N SER A 45 6.39 -0.27 -3.80
CA SER A 45 7.81 -0.32 -3.47
C SER A 45 8.44 1.03 -3.80
N ASN A 46 9.64 1.23 -3.28
CA ASN A 46 10.47 2.37 -3.63
C ASN A 46 11.61 2.00 -4.61
N GLU A 47 11.55 0.82 -5.21
CA GLU A 47 12.56 0.37 -6.17
C GLU A 47 12.29 0.97 -7.56
N ASP A 48 13.33 1.53 -8.19
CA ASP A 48 13.30 2.00 -9.58
C ASP A 48 13.26 0.81 -10.59
N GLU A 49 13.30 1.13 -11.89
CA GLU A 49 13.31 0.10 -12.95
C GLU A 49 14.54 -0.83 -12.91
N ASN A 50 15.61 -0.44 -12.20
CA ASN A 50 16.85 -1.19 -12.05
C ASN A 50 16.97 -1.89 -10.67
N GLY A 51 15.99 -1.72 -9.77
CA GLY A 51 16.03 -2.24 -8.40
C GLY A 51 16.82 -1.39 -7.41
N TRP A 52 17.11 -0.12 -7.73
CA TRP A 52 17.73 0.82 -6.80
C TRP A 52 16.67 1.51 -5.95
N PRO A 53 16.92 1.70 -4.64
CA PRO A 53 15.98 2.40 -3.78
C PRO A 53 15.94 3.90 -4.10
N GLU A 54 14.75 4.39 -4.39
CA GLU A 54 14.39 5.81 -4.50
C GLU A 54 13.50 6.22 -3.33
N PRO A 55 13.18 7.52 -3.15
CA PRO A 55 12.16 7.93 -2.18
C PRO A 55 10.80 7.28 -2.51
N LEU A 56 10.06 6.87 -1.48
CA LEU A 56 8.75 6.28 -1.68
C LEU A 56 7.77 7.35 -2.16
N TRP A 57 7.20 7.17 -3.36
CA TRP A 57 6.32 8.16 -3.97
C TRP A 57 5.08 8.52 -3.12
N LEU A 58 4.58 7.59 -2.30
CA LEU A 58 3.49 7.84 -1.35
C LEU A 58 3.90 8.87 -0.30
N VAL A 59 5.15 8.83 0.12
CA VAL A 59 5.73 9.81 1.05
C VAL A 59 6.01 11.12 0.34
N GLU A 60 6.61 11.08 -0.85
CA GLU A 60 6.92 12.29 -1.62
C GLU A 60 5.66 13.10 -1.98
N ASN A 61 4.54 12.42 -2.25
CA ASN A 61 3.27 13.07 -2.56
C ASN A 61 2.48 13.48 -1.30
N GLY A 62 3.00 13.21 -0.10
CA GLY A 62 2.35 13.57 1.16
C GLY A 62 1.12 12.74 1.51
N PHE A 63 1.00 11.52 0.95
CA PHE A 63 -0.04 10.56 1.34
C PHE A 63 0.36 9.76 2.58
N MET A 64 1.66 9.63 2.84
CA MET A 64 2.22 8.92 3.99
C MET A 64 3.35 9.76 4.61
N ASP A 65 3.49 9.76 5.92
CA ASP A 65 4.63 10.42 6.59
C ASP A 65 5.92 9.59 6.48
N HIS A 66 5.79 8.26 6.41
CA HIS A 66 6.90 7.31 6.24
C HIS A 66 6.41 5.97 5.68
N ALA A 67 7.33 5.07 5.29
CA ALA A 67 7.01 3.81 4.60
C ALA A 67 6.02 2.88 5.34
N ARG A 68 5.97 2.94 6.68
CA ARG A 68 5.06 2.13 7.51
C ARG A 68 3.84 2.89 8.03
N ASP A 69 3.49 4.03 7.44
CA ASP A 69 2.37 4.87 7.88
C ASP A 69 1.03 4.26 7.43
N CYS A 70 0.40 3.50 8.33
CA CYS A 70 -0.88 2.85 8.06
C CYS A 70 -2.04 3.84 7.98
N ASP A 71 -1.99 4.94 8.72
CA ASP A 71 -3.10 5.90 8.76
C ASP A 71 -3.16 6.67 7.45
N GLY A 72 -2.03 7.23 7.00
CA GLY A 72 -1.94 7.91 5.70
C GLY A 72 -2.24 6.97 4.52
N LEU A 73 -1.74 5.74 4.57
CA LEU A 73 -2.04 4.73 3.54
C LEU A 73 -3.53 4.37 3.50
N LEU A 74 -4.18 4.20 4.65
CA LEU A 74 -5.62 3.91 4.73
C LEU A 74 -6.45 5.06 4.16
N GLU A 75 -6.16 6.31 4.54
CA GLU A 75 -6.83 7.50 4.00
C GLU A 75 -6.65 7.58 2.48
N TYR A 76 -5.45 7.32 1.97
CA TYR A 76 -5.18 7.29 0.53
C TYR A 76 -6.01 6.23 -0.18
N LEU A 77 -6.04 5.00 0.32
CA LEU A 77 -6.80 3.89 -0.28
C LEU A 77 -8.32 4.12 -0.24
N GLN A 78 -8.81 4.78 0.82
CA GLN A 78 -10.20 5.23 0.91
C GLN A 78 -10.51 6.31 -0.12
N SER A 79 -9.60 7.28 -0.32
CA SER A 79 -9.76 8.34 -1.32
C SER A 79 -9.84 7.81 -2.76
N LEU A 80 -9.16 6.70 -3.05
CA LEU A 80 -9.22 6.00 -4.33
C LEU A 80 -10.49 5.16 -4.51
N GLY A 81 -11.27 4.94 -3.44
CA GLY A 81 -12.42 4.03 -3.44
C GLY A 81 -12.04 2.54 -3.49
N VAL A 82 -10.82 2.19 -3.11
CA VAL A 82 -10.35 0.80 -3.02
C VAL A 82 -10.83 0.15 -1.72
N VAL A 83 -10.89 0.95 -0.65
CA VAL A 83 -11.21 0.51 0.71
C VAL A 83 -12.40 1.30 1.26
N ALA A 84 -13.26 0.66 2.06
CA ALA A 84 -14.39 1.33 2.70
C ALA A 84 -13.94 2.27 3.83
N ALA A 85 -14.69 3.35 4.05
CA ALA A 85 -14.40 4.35 5.10
C ALA A 85 -14.41 3.79 6.54
N GLY A 86 -14.97 2.60 6.76
CA GLY A 86 -15.01 1.93 8.06
C GLY A 86 -13.94 0.85 8.25
N SER A 87 -13.06 0.64 7.27
CA SER A 87 -12.00 -0.36 7.36
C SER A 87 -10.86 0.11 8.27
N SER A 88 -10.11 -0.84 8.83
CA SER A 88 -8.91 -0.58 9.63
C SER A 88 -7.70 -1.25 9.00
N LEU A 89 -6.54 -0.59 9.04
CA LEU A 89 -5.29 -1.14 8.54
C LEU A 89 -4.31 -1.38 9.69
N THR A 90 -3.69 -2.56 9.71
CA THR A 90 -2.57 -2.88 10.61
C THR A 90 -1.33 -3.22 9.81
N VAL A 91 -0.14 -3.10 10.41
CA VAL A 91 1.12 -3.50 9.78
C VAL A 91 1.61 -4.84 10.33
N SER A 92 2.24 -5.65 9.49
CA SER A 92 2.95 -6.86 9.90
C SER A 92 4.19 -7.07 9.04
N GLY A 93 5.30 -7.46 9.67
CA GLY A 93 6.61 -7.59 9.01
C GLY A 93 7.73 -6.83 9.71
#